data_AF-A0A550GKV2-F1
#
_entry.id   AF-A0A550GKV2-F1
#
_cell.length_a   1.000
_cell.length_b   1.000
_cell.length_c   1.000
_cell.angle_alpha   90.00
_cell.angle_beta   90.00
_cell.angle_gamma   90.00
#
_symmetry.space_group_name_H-M   'P 1'
#
loop_
_entity.id
_entity.type
_entity.pdbx_description
1 polymer ?
#
loop_
_entity_poly.entity_id
_entity_poly.type
_entity_poly.pdbx_seq_one_letter_code
_entity_poly.pdbx_strand_id
1 'polypeptide(L)' 'MTELEIKVRVEVHPTESREKVERAVRNVLGEVPLIARDLGDTTVLEGSLHDLDSLSHLRDLLRKTRIR' A
#
# COMPACT_ATOMS: atom_id res chain seq x y z
N MET A 1 -12.53 -10.27 19.96
CA MET A 1 -12.33 -9.80 18.58
C MET A 1 -10.84 -9.63 18.38
N THR A 2 -10.28 -10.16 17.31
CA THR A 2 -8.85 -10.02 17.04
C THR A 2 -8.63 -8.68 16.35
N GLU A 3 -7.92 -7.77 17.01
CA GLU A 3 -7.50 -6.51 16.40
C GLU A 3 -6.43 -6.83 15.35
N LEU A 4 -6.74 -6.57 14.08
CA LEU A 4 -5.83 -6.78 12.96
C LEU A 4 -5.36 -5.41 12.46
N GLU A 5 -4.06 -5.16 12.59
CA GLU A 5 -3.41 -3.98 12.04
C GLU A 5 -2.55 -4.40 10.83
N ILE A 6 -2.74 -3.73 9.70
CA ILE A 6 -1.97 -3.94 8.48
C ILE A 6 -1.15 -2.67 8.22
N LYS A 7 0.15 -2.82 8.08
CA LYS A 7 1.08 -1.72 7.79
C LYS A 7 1.60 -1.84 6.37
N VAL A 8 1.53 -0.73 5.64
CA VAL A 8 2.06 -0.59 4.29
C VAL A 8 3.21 0.40 4.36
N ARG A 9 4.36 0.01 3.83
CA ARG A 9 5.54 0.87 3.73
C ARG A 9 6.15 0.71 2.35
N VAL A 10 6.35 1.83 1.66
CA VAL A 10 6.95 1.85 0.33
C VAL A 10 7.96 2.99 0.24
N GLU A 11 9.12 2.71 -0.33
CA GLU A 11 10.16 3.70 -0.60
C GLU A 11 9.97 4.27 -2.01
N VAL A 12 10.22 5.57 -2.15
CA VAL A 12 10.20 6.32 -3.41
C VAL A 12 11.58 6.93 -3.57
N HIS A 13 12.36 6.36 -4.48
CA HIS A 13 13.73 6.77 -4.73
C HIS A 13 13.83 8.05 -5.60
N PRO A 14 15.02 8.66 -5.64
CA PRO A 14 15.50 9.65 -6.60
C PRO A 14 14.67 9.96 -7.83
N THR A 15 14.62 8.89 -8.62
CA THR A 15 14.25 8.84 -10.02
C THR A 15 12.83 8.33 -10.20
N GLU A 16 12.15 7.96 -9.12
CA GLU A 16 10.78 7.49 -9.13
C GLU A 16 9.80 8.64 -8.98
N SER A 17 8.64 8.47 -9.61
CA SER A 17 7.53 9.40 -9.43
C SER A 17 6.67 8.93 -8.28
N ARG A 18 6.60 9.73 -7.21
CA ARG A 18 5.72 9.48 -6.06
C ARG A 18 4.28 9.14 -6.48
N GLU A 19 3.72 9.89 -7.43
CA GLU A 19 2.36 9.67 -7.92
C GLU A 19 2.20 8.27 -8.54
N LYS A 20 3.18 7.82 -9.33
CA LYS A 20 3.17 6.48 -9.93
C LYS A 20 3.27 5.39 -8.85
N VAL A 21 4.06 5.62 -7.80
CA VAL A 21 4.19 4.70 -6.67
C VAL A 21 2.89 4.62 -5.88
N GLU A 22 2.27 5.76 -5.53
CA GLU A 22 0.96 5.79 -4.87
C GLU A 22 -0.11 5.08 -5.70
N ARG A 23 -0.09 5.23 -7.03
CA ARG A 23 -1.00 4.51 -7.94
C ARG A 23 -0.72 3.00 -7.93
N ALA A 24 0.54 2.59 -7.89
CA ALA A 24 0.91 1.18 -7.81
C ALA A 24 0.41 0.54 -6.51
N VAL A 25 0.53 1.24 -5.38
CA VAL A 25 -0.05 0.79 -4.10
C VAL A 25 -1.56 0.65 -4.20
N ARG A 26 -2.24 1.66 -4.77
CA ARG A 26 -3.70 1.63 -4.96
C ARG A 26 -4.18 0.50 -5.86
N ASN A 27 -3.42 0.15 -6.90
CA ASN A 27 -3.73 -0.98 -7.77
C ASN A 27 -3.69 -2.34 -7.05
N VAL A 28 -3.01 -2.44 -5.90
CA VAL A 28 -2.88 -3.68 -5.14
C VAL A 28 -3.85 -3.70 -3.95
N LEU A 29 -3.85 -2.63 -3.17
CA LEU A 29 -4.56 -2.56 -1.88
C LEU A 29 -5.88 -1.76 -1.94
N GLY A 30 -6.20 -1.14 -3.07
CA GLY A 30 -7.33 -0.22 -3.17
C GLY A 30 -7.01 1.15 -2.56
N GLU A 31 -8.03 1.91 -2.18
CA GLU A 31 -7.83 3.22 -1.53
C GLU A 31 -7.22 3.04 -0.14
N VAL A 32 -5.97 3.47 0.02
CA VAL A 32 -5.22 3.42 1.28
C VAL A 32 -4.69 4.82 1.58
N PRO A 33 -4.96 5.40 2.77
CA PRO A 33 -4.35 6.65 3.17
C PRO A 33 -2.84 6.45 3.40
N LEU A 34 -2.02 7.17 2.63
CA LEU A 34 -0.57 7.13 2.71
C LEU A 34 -0.04 8.49 3.18
N ILE A 35 0.88 8.46 4.15
CA ILE A 35 1.60 9.61 4.67
C ILE A 35 3.03 9.54 4.14
N ALA A 36 3.50 10.63 3.52
CA ALA A 36 4.87 10.73 3.06
C ALA A 36 5.80 11.27 4.14
N ARG A 37 6.98 10.68 4.27
CA ARG A 37 8.06 11.11 5.14
C ARG A 37 9.36 11.13 4.34
N ASP A 38 9.97 12.29 4.21
CA ASP A 38 11.27 12.41 3.55
C ASP A 38 12.39 11.98 4.52
N LEU A 39 13.18 11.00 4.11
CA LEU A 39 14.29 10.43 4.87
C LEU A 39 15.57 10.53 4.03
N GLY A 40 16.23 11.69 4.11
CA GLY A 40 17.46 11.95 3.34
C GLY A 40 17.15 12.13 1.86
N ASP A 41 17.61 11.20 1.03
CA ASP A 41 17.42 11.20 -0.42
C ASP A 41 16.15 10.46 -0.86
N THR A 42 15.49 9.74 0.05
CA THR A 42 14.35 8.86 -0.27
C THR A 42 13.10 9.34 0.45
N THR A 43 11.95 9.29 -0.21
CA THR A 43 10.65 9.52 0.44
C THR A 43 10.04 8.17 0.80
N VAL A 44 9.59 8.00 2.04
CA VAL A 44 8.86 6.81 2.49
C VAL A 44 7.37 7.13 2.58
N LEU A 45 6.55 6.31 1.92
CA LEU A 45 5.10 6.33 2.05
C LEU A 45 4.68 5.26 3.07
N GLU A 46 4.01 5.68 4.13
CA GLU A 46 3.51 4.80 5.19
C GLU A 46 1.98 4.90 5.29
N GLY A 47 1.30 3.76 5.39
CA GLY A 47 -0.14 3.68 5.60
C GLY A 47 -0.51 2.57 6.57
N SER A 48 -1.59 2.78 7.31
CA SER A 48 -2.16 1.77 8.20
C SER A 48 -3.60 1.50 7.80
N LEU A 49 -3.96 0.22 7.79
CA LEU A 49 -5.32 -0.25 7.61
C LEU A 49 -5.72 -1.08 8.82
N HIS A 50 -7.00 -0.99 9.16
CA HIS A 50 -7.62 -1.79 10.20
C HIS A 50 -8.64 -2.72 9.56
N ASP A 51 -8.85 -3.86 10.21
CA ASP A 51 -9.83 -4.88 9.81
C ASP A 51 -9.47 -5.68 8.55
N LEU A 52 -9.99 -6.91 8.48
CA LEU A 52 -9.71 -7.83 7.38
C LEU A 52 -10.34 -7.37 6.05
N ASP A 53 -11.44 -6.63 6.10
CA ASP A 53 -12.16 -6.15 4.93
C ASP A 53 -11.35 -5.15 4.10
N SER A 54 -10.38 -4.47 4.74
CA SER A 54 -9.42 -3.60 4.06
C SER A 54 -8.55 -4.34 3.03
N LEU A 55 -8.39 -5.66 3.17
CA LEU A 55 -7.66 -6.52 2.22
C LEU A 55 -8.52 -7.10 1.11
N SER A 56 -9.80 -6.72 1.02
CA SER A 56 -10.73 -7.24 0.01
C SER A 56 -10.21 -7.03 -1.42
N HIS A 57 -9.60 -5.87 -1.72
CA HIS A 57 -9.04 -5.57 -3.03
C HIS A 57 -7.89 -6.53 -3.39
N LEU A 58 -6.97 -6.76 -2.45
CA LEU A 58 -5.86 -7.71 -2.62
C LEU A 58 -6.37 -9.14 -2.81
N ARG A 59 -7.33 -9.57 -1.99
CA ARG A 59 -7.95 -10.89 -2.10
C ARG A 59 -8.54 -11.10 -3.50
N ASP A 60 -9.25 -10.11 -4.01
CA ASP A 60 -9.92 -10.19 -5.30
C ASP A 60 -8.91 -10.13 -6.46
N LEU A 61 -7.83 -9.37 -6.30
CA LEU A 61 -6.70 -9.35 -7.23
C LEU A 61 -6.07 -10.74 -7.35
N LEU A 62 -5.70 -11.38 -6.23
CA LEU A 62 -5.11 -12.73 -6.20
C LEU A 62 -6.00 -13.80 -6.87
N ARG A 63 -7.32 -13.69 -6.67
CA ARG A 63 -8.30 -14.58 -7.32
C ARG A 63 -8.32 -14.38 -8.83
N LYS A 64 -8.34 -13.13 -9.30
CA LYS A 64 -8.36 -12.79 -10.74
C LYS A 64 -7.07 -13.23 -11.44
N THR A 65 -5.93 -13.07 -10.78
CA THR A 65 -4.61 -13.44 -11.33
C THR A 65 -4.31 -14.92 -11.24
N ARG A 66 -5.14 -15.72 -10.55
CA ARG A 66 -5.01 -17.20 -10.42
C ARG A 66 -3.68 -17.65 -9.80
N ILE A 67 -3.18 -16.89 -8.82
CA ILE A 67 -1.93 -17.18 -8.07
C ILE A 67 -2.21 -17.40 -6.57
N ARG A 68 -3.41 -17.89 -6.26
CA ARG A 68 -3.88 -18.08 -4.89
C ARG A 68 -3.34 -19.36 -4.27
#